data_AF-A0A954I048-F1
#
_entry.id   AF-A0A954I048-F1
#
_cell.length_a   1.000
_cell.length_b   1.000
_cell.length_c   1.000
_cell.angle_alpha   90.00
_cell.angle_beta   90.00
_cell.angle_gamma   90.00
#
_symmetry.space_group_name_H-M   'P 1'
#
loop_
_entity.id
_entity.type
_entity.pdbx_description
1 polymer ?
#
loop_
_entity_poly.entity_id
_entity_poly.type
_entity_poly.pdbx_seq_one_letter_code
_entity_poly.pdbx_strand_id
1 'polypeptide(L)'
;MSSDKPASDDAFGLQGWDTVNAISYAKMNRAIAKSGSTPKTFSFKDDTGWSIDGTWQPWDLTLGGSGQNLFLKCTIASGKLNSPFGKSLDLAGQWVVIEVFLNQVPADPSITDPTGKGGKGVSLVVSDQPPFADTKAVTISNSSIDEDTKLAIWKNDFDGTFRSYFNQPQTVKSFTQVFSTILLNSQADTGSFQWIKPTEASYAVGELERKYATLDNSVFAVLAQTEGRNTSKLGQQVDVRILDDLPKDTNSVFAISGARFIDQLVLPGAVGIMTGSKASDFSVDYKGLSVTNKKEVTWRKVTLDDSVGGYTVELKVPVNGFRMSLQGDIIELEFTGVWFDAPQWQLPGHLLVK
;
A
#
# COMPACT_ATOMS: atom_id res chain seq x y z
N MET A 1 -9.13 20.55 26.60
CA MET A 1 -7.68 20.80 26.36
C MET A 1 -7.42 20.43 24.92
N SER A 2 -7.31 21.46 24.07
CA SER A 2 -6.93 21.32 22.67
C SER A 2 -5.51 20.81 22.63
N SER A 3 -5.31 19.56 22.19
CA SER A 3 -3.96 19.08 21.89
C SER A 3 -3.57 19.69 20.55
N ASP A 4 -2.83 20.79 20.62
CA ASP A 4 -1.98 21.24 19.52
C ASP A 4 -1.00 20.12 19.21
N LYS A 5 -1.41 19.22 18.31
CA LYS A 5 -0.49 18.39 17.55
C LYS A 5 0.18 19.39 16.61
N PRO A 6 1.50 19.62 16.68
CA PRO A 6 2.14 20.46 15.68
C PRO A 6 1.81 19.85 14.32
N ALA A 7 1.32 20.66 13.38
CA ALA A 7 1.21 20.25 11.99
C ALA A 7 2.63 19.88 11.55
N SER A 8 2.94 18.59 11.47
CA SER A 8 4.18 18.14 10.86
C SER A 8 4.12 18.48 9.38
N ASP A 9 5.20 19.03 8.84
CA ASP A 9 5.50 19.11 7.41
C ASP A 9 5.55 17.73 6.69
N ASP A 10 4.98 16.67 7.27
CA ASP A 10 5.17 15.27 6.87
C ASP A 10 3.92 14.67 6.21
N ALA A 11 3.77 14.87 4.90
CA ALA A 11 2.88 14.04 4.08
C ALA A 11 3.30 12.56 4.18
N PHE A 12 2.35 11.61 4.17
CA PHE A 12 2.69 10.19 4.15
C PHE A 12 3.34 9.79 2.82
N GLY A 13 4.32 8.89 2.88
CA GLY A 13 5.11 8.48 1.71
C GLY A 13 4.76 7.08 1.23
N LEU A 14 4.75 6.85 -0.08
CA LEU A 14 4.58 5.50 -0.66
C LEU A 14 5.90 4.71 -0.76
N GLN A 15 6.97 5.17 -0.09
CA GLN A 15 8.25 4.46 0.02
C GLN A 15 8.83 4.00 -1.33
N GLY A 16 8.67 4.83 -2.37
CA GLY A 16 9.13 4.57 -3.74
C GLY A 16 8.15 3.79 -4.62
N TRP A 17 7.04 3.29 -4.07
CA TRP A 17 5.96 2.65 -4.84
C TRP A 17 5.09 3.69 -5.56
N ASP A 18 4.57 3.33 -6.74
CA ASP A 18 3.72 4.23 -7.53
C ASP A 18 2.30 4.32 -6.98
N THR A 19 1.74 3.17 -6.60
CA THR A 19 0.40 3.08 -6.03
C THR A 19 0.37 2.11 -4.86
N VAL A 20 -0.52 2.37 -3.91
CA VAL A 20 -0.76 1.52 -2.75
C VAL A 20 -2.25 1.36 -2.54
N ASN A 21 -2.73 0.12 -2.41
CA ASN A 21 -4.07 -0.18 -1.91
C ASN A 21 -3.97 -0.76 -0.50
N ALA A 22 -4.60 -0.12 0.49
CA ALA A 22 -4.43 -0.44 1.90
C ALA A 22 -5.76 -0.61 2.64
N ILE A 23 -5.78 -1.55 3.60
CA ILE A 23 -6.86 -1.75 4.57
C ILE A 23 -6.28 -1.99 5.97
N SER A 24 -7.10 -1.81 7.01
CA SER A 24 -6.68 -2.16 8.36
C SER A 24 -6.72 -3.67 8.61
N TYR A 25 -5.92 -4.16 9.57
CA TYR A 25 -5.95 -5.56 10.00
C TYR A 25 -7.36 -5.98 10.44
N ALA A 26 -8.08 -5.13 11.19
CA ALA A 26 -9.44 -5.40 11.62
C ALA A 26 -10.39 -5.67 10.44
N LYS A 27 -10.21 -4.95 9.32
CA LYS A 27 -11.00 -5.17 8.09
C LYS A 27 -10.59 -6.45 7.38
N MET A 28 -9.30 -6.74 7.31
CA MET A 28 -8.82 -8.02 6.76
C MET A 28 -9.36 -9.21 7.56
N ASN A 29 -9.35 -9.14 8.89
CA ASN A 29 -9.86 -10.21 9.76
C ASN A 29 -11.36 -10.45 9.55
N ARG A 30 -12.15 -9.39 9.35
CA ARG A 30 -13.55 -9.53 8.95
C ARG A 30 -13.70 -10.25 7.61
N ALA A 31 -12.81 -9.98 6.65
CA ALA A 31 -12.81 -10.67 5.36
C ALA A 31 -12.40 -12.15 5.49
N ILE A 32 -11.40 -12.47 6.32
CA ILE A 32 -10.99 -13.85 6.63
C ILE A 32 -12.13 -14.64 7.29
N ALA A 33 -12.75 -14.08 8.32
CA ALA A 33 -13.87 -14.72 8.99
C ALA A 33 -15.05 -14.97 8.04
N LYS A 34 -15.35 -13.99 7.17
CA LYS A 34 -16.44 -14.09 6.18
C LYS A 34 -16.15 -15.12 5.08
N SER A 35 -14.89 -15.27 4.65
CA SER A 35 -14.53 -16.22 3.60
C SER A 35 -14.54 -17.67 4.09
N GLY A 36 -14.41 -17.89 5.40
CA GLY A 36 -14.33 -19.24 5.98
C GLY A 36 -13.09 -19.99 5.52
N SER A 37 -12.02 -19.26 5.18
CA SER A 37 -10.77 -19.80 4.61
C SER A 37 -9.90 -20.55 5.61
N THR A 38 -10.17 -20.38 6.91
CA THR A 38 -9.51 -21.11 8.01
C THR A 38 -9.91 -22.58 8.01
N PRO A 39 -8.94 -23.52 8.17
CA PRO A 39 -9.25 -24.94 8.32
C PRO A 39 -10.18 -25.15 9.52
N LYS A 40 -11.24 -25.95 9.35
CA LYS A 40 -12.20 -26.17 10.45
C LYS A 40 -11.60 -27.00 11.59
N THR A 41 -10.73 -27.94 11.27
CA THR A 41 -10.18 -28.93 12.20
C THR A 41 -8.67 -29.03 12.05
N PHE A 42 -8.00 -29.49 13.11
CA PHE A 42 -6.61 -29.92 13.07
C PHE A 42 -6.47 -31.27 13.76
N SER A 43 -5.51 -32.06 13.30
CA SER A 43 -5.10 -33.32 13.91
C SER A 43 -3.66 -33.60 13.52
N PHE A 44 -2.81 -33.90 14.49
CA PHE A 44 -1.40 -34.19 14.26
C PHE A 44 -0.82 -35.03 15.40
N LYS A 45 0.13 -35.90 15.08
CA LYS A 45 0.90 -36.67 16.04
C LYS A 45 2.35 -36.61 15.62
N ASP A 46 3.23 -36.21 16.53
CA ASP A 46 4.67 -36.22 16.27
C ASP A 46 5.31 -37.58 16.59
N ASP A 47 6.57 -37.72 16.19
CA ASP A 47 7.36 -38.94 16.35
C ASP A 47 7.65 -39.28 17.82
N THR A 48 7.51 -38.31 18.73
CA THR A 48 7.68 -38.51 20.17
C THR A 48 6.40 -39.00 20.86
N GLY A 49 5.30 -39.11 20.10
CA GLY A 49 4.03 -39.65 20.57
C GLY A 49 3.08 -38.60 21.15
N TRP A 50 3.49 -37.33 21.17
CA TRP A 50 2.59 -36.22 21.46
C TRP A 50 1.63 -35.99 20.30
N SER A 51 0.40 -35.61 20.61
CA SER A 51 -0.60 -35.35 19.58
C SER A 51 -1.52 -34.20 19.93
N ILE A 52 -1.99 -33.51 18.90
CA ILE A 52 -2.98 -32.45 18.99
C ILE A 52 -4.17 -32.81 18.11
N ASP A 53 -5.38 -32.52 18.57
CA ASP A 53 -6.61 -32.64 17.80
C ASP A 53 -7.62 -31.59 18.25
N GLY A 54 -8.39 -31.04 17.32
CA GLY A 54 -9.35 -30.00 17.65
C GLY A 54 -9.93 -29.23 16.47
N THR A 55 -10.51 -28.08 16.79
CA THR A 55 -11.13 -27.13 15.86
C THR A 55 -10.57 -25.73 16.04
N TRP A 56 -10.47 -24.99 14.94
CA TRP A 56 -10.02 -23.60 14.94
C TRP A 56 -11.21 -22.63 14.99
N GLN A 57 -11.01 -21.49 15.66
CA GLN A 57 -11.70 -20.24 15.32
C GLN A 57 -11.09 -19.67 14.03
N PRO A 58 -11.74 -18.71 13.33
CA PRO A 58 -11.09 -17.97 12.27
C PRO A 58 -9.71 -17.45 12.70
N TRP A 59 -8.72 -17.59 11.82
CA TRP A 59 -7.40 -17.03 12.06
C TRP A 59 -7.41 -15.54 11.79
N ASP A 60 -6.71 -14.79 12.63
CA ASP A 60 -6.70 -13.33 12.58
C ASP A 60 -5.30 -12.80 12.34
N LEU A 61 -5.14 -11.78 11.49
CA LEU A 61 -3.96 -10.92 11.57
C LEU A 61 -3.88 -10.29 12.97
N THR A 62 -2.67 -10.29 13.53
CA THR A 62 -2.37 -9.72 14.84
C THR A 62 -1.14 -8.82 14.78
N LEU A 63 -0.96 -8.04 15.85
CA LEU A 63 0.15 -7.11 16.01
C LEU A 63 1.53 -7.82 16.08
N GLY A 64 2.58 -7.07 15.78
CA GLY A 64 3.98 -7.51 15.69
C GLY A 64 4.56 -7.60 14.27
N GLY A 65 3.73 -7.43 13.24
CA GLY A 65 4.12 -7.48 11.83
C GLY A 65 4.81 -6.22 11.33
N SER A 66 5.71 -6.40 10.36
CA SER A 66 6.39 -5.30 9.66
C SER A 66 6.93 -5.77 8.32
N GLY A 67 6.76 -4.96 7.30
CA GLY A 67 7.17 -5.25 5.93
C GLY A 67 6.52 -6.54 5.43
N GLN A 68 7.31 -7.57 5.12
CA GLN A 68 6.78 -8.84 4.63
C GLN A 68 6.32 -9.80 5.73
N ASN A 69 6.63 -9.52 7.00
CA ASN A 69 6.39 -10.46 8.10
C ASN A 69 4.96 -10.31 8.61
N LEU A 70 4.10 -11.28 8.33
CA LEU A 70 2.72 -11.32 8.82
C LEU A 70 2.62 -12.19 10.06
N PHE A 71 1.84 -11.74 11.03
CA PHE A 71 1.55 -12.51 12.24
C PHE A 71 0.08 -12.91 12.24
N LEU A 72 -0.17 -14.22 12.35
CA LEU A 72 -1.51 -14.77 12.45
C LEU A 72 -1.71 -15.34 13.86
N LYS A 73 -2.78 -14.90 14.53
CA LYS A 73 -3.27 -15.51 15.76
C LYS A 73 -4.23 -16.65 15.41
N CYS A 74 -3.79 -17.87 15.67
CA CYS A 74 -4.56 -19.10 15.48
C CYS A 74 -5.21 -19.49 16.80
N THR A 75 -6.48 -19.13 17.00
CA THR A 75 -7.22 -19.41 18.24
C THR A 75 -7.93 -20.76 18.16
N ILE A 76 -7.73 -21.60 19.16
CA ILE A 76 -8.32 -22.95 19.26
C ILE A 76 -9.72 -22.83 19.85
N ALA A 77 -10.74 -23.28 19.11
CA ALA A 77 -12.11 -23.28 19.58
C ALA A 77 -12.33 -24.39 20.62
N SER A 78 -11.86 -25.59 20.31
CA SER A 78 -11.86 -26.75 21.20
C SER A 78 -10.76 -27.71 20.78
N GLY A 79 -10.18 -28.48 21.71
CA GLY A 79 -9.22 -29.50 21.35
C GLY A 79 -8.43 -30.02 22.53
N LYS A 80 -7.51 -30.94 22.26
CA LYS A 80 -6.62 -31.51 23.27
C LYS A 80 -5.19 -31.58 22.77
N LEU A 81 -4.25 -31.39 23.69
CA LEU A 81 -2.87 -31.84 23.56
C LEU A 81 -2.73 -33.10 24.41
N ASN A 82 -2.46 -34.24 23.77
CA ASN A 82 -2.33 -35.53 24.42
C ASN A 82 -0.86 -35.91 24.53
N SER A 83 -0.45 -36.25 25.76
CA SER A 83 0.89 -36.74 26.09
C SER A 83 0.99 -38.24 25.82
N PRO A 84 2.17 -38.74 25.40
CA PRO A 84 2.42 -40.18 25.30
C PRO A 84 2.29 -40.92 26.64
N PHE A 85 2.26 -40.19 27.77
CA PHE A 85 2.08 -40.75 29.12
C PHE A 85 0.61 -40.81 29.57
N GLY A 86 -0.35 -40.64 28.66
CA GLY A 86 -1.79 -40.80 28.95
C GLY A 86 -2.45 -39.62 29.66
N LYS A 87 -1.78 -38.47 29.74
CA LYS A 87 -2.37 -37.21 30.22
C LYS A 87 -2.78 -36.33 29.03
N SER A 88 -3.79 -35.49 29.22
CA SER A 88 -4.22 -34.52 28.21
C SER A 88 -4.40 -33.13 28.81
N LEU A 89 -4.11 -32.12 28.01
CA LEU A 89 -4.41 -30.72 28.27
C LEU A 89 -5.56 -30.26 27.37
N ASP A 90 -6.57 -29.61 27.95
CA ASP A 90 -7.63 -28.93 27.19
C ASP A 90 -7.08 -27.67 26.53
N LEU A 91 -7.37 -27.51 25.24
CA LEU A 91 -6.89 -26.40 24.42
C LEU A 91 -7.97 -25.35 24.13
N ALA A 92 -9.19 -25.50 24.63
CA ALA A 92 -10.25 -24.52 24.40
C ALA A 92 -9.81 -23.10 24.81
N GLY A 93 -9.91 -22.15 23.86
CA GLY A 93 -9.53 -20.74 24.06
C GLY A 93 -8.02 -20.47 24.04
N GLN A 94 -7.17 -21.50 23.97
CA GLN A 94 -5.73 -21.32 23.79
C GLN A 94 -5.42 -20.84 22.37
N TRP A 95 -4.27 -20.20 22.18
CA TRP A 95 -3.87 -19.67 20.89
C TRP A 95 -2.36 -19.78 20.66
N VAL A 96 -1.99 -19.81 19.38
CA VAL A 96 -0.62 -19.71 18.89
C VAL A 96 -0.56 -18.50 17.97
N VAL A 97 0.47 -17.66 18.10
CA VAL A 97 0.80 -16.66 17.08
C VAL A 97 1.92 -17.23 16.21
N ILE A 98 1.65 -17.30 14.92
CA ILE A 98 2.60 -17.73 13.91
C ILE A 98 3.06 -16.55 13.06
N GLU A 99 4.34 -16.53 12.70
CA GLU A 99 4.89 -15.67 11.68
C GLU A 99 4.89 -16.40 10.34
N VAL A 100 4.36 -15.74 9.31
CA VAL A 100 4.23 -16.26 7.94
C VAL A 100 4.58 -15.19 6.90
N PHE A 101 4.78 -15.64 5.67
CA PHE A 101 5.02 -14.81 4.49
C PHE A 101 3.94 -15.09 3.46
N LEU A 102 3.66 -14.13 2.58
CA LEU A 102 2.81 -14.35 1.42
C LEU A 102 3.64 -14.58 0.15
N ASN A 103 3.14 -15.45 -0.73
CA ASN A 103 3.63 -15.60 -2.09
C ASN A 103 2.53 -15.25 -3.10
N GLN A 104 2.94 -15.01 -4.35
CA GLN A 104 2.02 -14.83 -5.46
C GLN A 104 1.80 -16.16 -6.17
N VAL A 105 0.53 -16.55 -6.28
CA VAL A 105 0.09 -17.70 -7.07
C VAL A 105 -0.81 -17.24 -8.22
N PRO A 106 -0.96 -18.02 -9.31
CA PRO A 106 -1.96 -17.71 -10.33
C PRO A 106 -3.34 -17.52 -9.70
N ALA A 107 -4.03 -16.42 -10.06
CA ALA A 107 -5.38 -16.16 -9.57
C ALA A 107 -6.43 -17.01 -10.29
N ASP A 108 -7.65 -17.01 -9.75
CA ASP A 108 -8.83 -17.56 -10.44
C ASP A 108 -9.03 -16.84 -11.79
N PRO A 109 -9.13 -17.58 -12.92
CA PRO A 109 -9.30 -16.99 -14.24
C PRO A 109 -10.63 -16.26 -14.45
N SER A 110 -11.62 -16.43 -13.56
CA SER A 110 -12.90 -15.71 -13.59
C SER A 110 -12.80 -14.27 -13.09
N ILE A 111 -11.66 -13.86 -12.52
CA ILE A 111 -11.45 -12.48 -12.07
C ILE A 111 -11.37 -11.56 -13.30
N THR A 112 -12.31 -10.62 -13.36
CA THR A 112 -12.40 -9.62 -14.44
C THR A 112 -12.21 -8.22 -13.89
N ASP A 113 -11.50 -7.38 -14.64
CA ASP A 113 -11.45 -5.93 -14.42
C ASP A 113 -12.40 -5.24 -15.40
N PRO A 114 -13.47 -4.57 -14.94
CA PRO A 114 -14.40 -3.87 -15.83
C PRO A 114 -13.81 -2.61 -16.48
N THR A 115 -12.59 -2.22 -16.12
CA THR A 115 -11.88 -1.04 -16.62
C THR A 115 -10.68 -1.41 -17.49
N GLY A 116 -10.57 -2.68 -17.91
CA GLY A 116 -9.48 -3.15 -18.73
C GLY A 116 -9.69 -4.55 -19.29
N LYS A 117 -8.71 -5.00 -20.08
CA LYS A 117 -8.71 -6.30 -20.75
C LYS A 117 -7.37 -7.00 -20.58
N GLY A 118 -7.43 -8.33 -20.54
CA GLY A 118 -6.25 -9.19 -20.43
C GLY A 118 -5.50 -9.01 -19.11
N GLY A 119 -4.19 -9.26 -19.15
CA GLY A 119 -3.33 -9.26 -17.97
C GLY A 119 -3.19 -10.65 -17.33
N LYS A 120 -2.25 -10.75 -16.40
CA LYS A 120 -1.97 -11.95 -15.59
C LYS A 120 -2.52 -11.74 -14.19
N GLY A 121 -3.57 -12.48 -13.85
CA GLY A 121 -4.10 -12.51 -12.49
C GLY A 121 -3.14 -13.21 -11.53
N VAL A 122 -2.82 -12.56 -10.42
CA VAL A 122 -2.07 -13.13 -9.30
C VAL A 122 -2.82 -12.93 -7.99
N SER A 123 -2.77 -13.91 -7.11
CA SER A 123 -3.35 -13.86 -5.77
C SER A 123 -2.25 -13.95 -4.72
N LEU A 124 -2.36 -13.14 -3.67
CA LEU A 124 -1.50 -13.21 -2.49
C LEU A 124 -2.10 -14.23 -1.51
N VAL A 125 -1.36 -15.29 -1.23
CA VAL A 125 -1.74 -16.37 -0.29
C VAL A 125 -0.57 -16.68 0.63
N VAL A 126 -0.81 -17.39 1.74
CA VAL A 126 0.28 -17.77 2.64
C VAL A 126 1.23 -18.74 1.95
N SER A 127 2.53 -18.45 2.04
CA SER A 127 3.61 -19.26 1.49
C SER A 127 3.81 -20.54 2.30
N ASP A 128 3.92 -21.67 1.60
CA ASP A 128 4.41 -22.94 2.16
C ASP A 128 5.94 -23.08 2.05
N GLN A 129 6.60 -22.09 1.45
CA GLN A 129 8.05 -22.03 1.28
C GLN A 129 8.68 -21.09 2.31
N PRO A 130 9.88 -21.43 2.82
CA PRO A 130 10.62 -20.55 3.70
C PRO A 130 11.08 -19.28 2.96
N PRO A 131 11.15 -18.13 3.64
CA PRO A 131 11.58 -16.86 3.04
C PRO A 131 13.08 -16.85 2.66
N PHE A 132 13.90 -17.64 3.37
CA PHE A 132 15.35 -17.72 3.20
C PHE A 132 15.82 -19.17 3.29
N ALA A 133 16.99 -19.45 2.69
CA ALA A 133 17.70 -20.70 2.92
C ALA A 133 17.87 -20.93 4.44
N ASP A 134 17.68 -22.17 4.88
CA ASP A 134 17.78 -22.61 6.29
C ASP A 134 16.71 -22.11 7.27
N THR A 135 15.66 -21.44 6.77
CA THR A 135 14.49 -21.07 7.60
C THR A 135 13.32 -22.02 7.40
N LYS A 136 12.30 -21.91 8.27
CA LYS A 136 11.03 -22.63 8.16
C LYS A 136 9.96 -21.72 7.56
N ALA A 137 8.98 -22.31 6.88
CA ALA A 137 7.85 -21.56 6.32
C ALA A 137 6.99 -20.90 7.41
N VAL A 138 6.93 -21.54 8.59
CA VAL A 138 6.21 -21.03 9.75
C VAL A 138 7.09 -21.05 10.99
N THR A 139 7.11 -19.94 11.72
CA THR A 139 7.73 -19.83 13.04
C THR A 139 6.65 -19.50 14.07
N ILE A 140 6.70 -20.14 15.25
CA ILE A 140 5.87 -19.73 16.39
C ILE A 140 6.56 -18.55 17.08
N SER A 141 5.87 -17.42 17.15
CA SER A 141 6.37 -16.20 17.81
C SER A 141 5.88 -16.07 19.24
N ASN A 142 4.67 -16.55 19.54
CA ASN A 142 4.11 -16.54 20.88
C ASN A 142 2.98 -17.58 21.04
N SER A 143 2.60 -17.90 22.27
CA SER A 143 1.45 -18.74 22.59
C SER A 143 0.80 -18.35 23.92
N SER A 144 -0.43 -18.79 24.15
CA SER A 144 -1.22 -18.45 25.34
C SER A 144 -0.87 -19.26 26.59
N ILE A 145 -0.13 -20.36 26.43
CA ILE A 145 0.32 -21.17 27.58
C ILE A 145 1.52 -20.45 28.18
N ASP A 146 1.39 -19.97 29.41
CA ASP A 146 2.44 -19.24 30.12
C ASP A 146 3.30 -20.17 30.99
N GLU A 147 4.59 -19.88 31.07
CA GLU A 147 5.57 -20.53 31.96
C GLU A 147 5.24 -20.32 33.44
N ASP A 148 4.52 -19.25 33.79
CA ASP A 148 4.16 -18.94 35.19
C ASP A 148 2.94 -19.71 35.73
N THR A 149 2.29 -20.53 34.90
CA THR A 149 1.15 -21.36 35.31
C THR A 149 1.58 -22.79 35.66
N LYS A 150 0.71 -23.55 36.35
CA LYS A 150 0.85 -25.01 36.55
C LYS A 150 0.97 -25.82 35.24
N LEU A 151 0.94 -25.15 34.08
CA LEU A 151 1.07 -25.68 32.73
C LEU A 151 2.47 -25.49 32.12
N ALA A 152 3.45 -24.94 32.85
CA ALA A 152 4.82 -24.73 32.36
C ALA A 152 5.44 -25.98 31.70
N ILE A 153 5.16 -27.16 32.26
CA ILE A 153 5.62 -28.46 31.72
C ILE A 153 5.08 -28.69 30.30
N TRP A 154 3.88 -28.20 29.98
CA TRP A 154 3.23 -28.37 28.69
C TRP A 154 3.62 -27.33 27.66
N LYS A 155 4.28 -26.22 28.04
CA LYS A 155 4.60 -25.12 27.13
C LYS A 155 5.53 -25.56 26.01
N ASN A 156 6.61 -26.27 26.36
CA ASN A 156 7.58 -26.76 25.38
C ASN A 156 6.95 -27.79 24.43
N ASP A 157 6.13 -28.70 24.96
CA ASP A 157 5.45 -29.70 24.15
C ASP A 157 4.36 -29.06 23.27
N PHE A 158 3.60 -28.10 23.79
CA PHE A 158 2.61 -27.34 23.03
C PHE A 158 3.25 -26.59 21.86
N ASP A 159 4.28 -25.78 22.11
CA ASP A 159 4.97 -25.04 21.07
C ASP A 159 5.69 -26.01 20.11
N GLY A 160 6.31 -27.08 20.62
CA GLY A 160 7.01 -28.08 19.82
C GLY A 160 6.09 -28.84 18.86
N THR A 161 4.96 -29.32 19.36
CA THR A 161 3.97 -30.05 18.56
C THR A 161 3.28 -29.13 17.55
N PHE A 162 2.88 -27.89 17.93
CA PHE A 162 2.32 -26.94 16.96
C PHE A 162 3.35 -26.49 15.92
N ARG A 163 4.62 -26.32 16.28
CA ARG A 163 5.69 -25.99 15.33
C ARG A 163 5.84 -27.08 14.27
N SER A 164 5.79 -28.34 14.70
CA SER A 164 5.82 -29.50 13.80
C SER A 164 4.55 -29.61 12.95
N TYR A 165 3.38 -29.32 13.51
CA TYR A 165 2.10 -29.31 12.80
C TYR A 165 2.05 -28.26 11.69
N PHE A 166 2.39 -26.99 12.00
CA PHE A 166 2.34 -25.91 11.02
C PHE A 166 3.36 -26.10 9.89
N ASN A 167 4.48 -26.77 10.15
CA ASN A 167 5.49 -27.06 9.12
C ASN A 167 5.22 -28.35 8.34
N GLN A 168 4.06 -28.99 8.50
CA GLN A 168 3.63 -30.03 7.57
C GLN A 168 3.21 -29.40 6.22
N PRO A 169 3.59 -30.00 5.07
CA PRO A 169 3.35 -29.40 3.75
C PRO A 169 1.89 -29.03 3.43
N GLN A 170 0.92 -29.69 4.05
CA GLN A 170 -0.51 -29.47 3.80
C GLN A 170 -1.18 -28.53 4.81
N THR A 171 -0.55 -28.28 5.97
CA THR A 171 -1.19 -27.49 7.03
C THR A 171 -1.39 -26.04 6.60
N VAL A 172 -0.32 -25.35 6.20
CA VAL A 172 -0.43 -23.94 5.77
C VAL A 172 -1.28 -23.80 4.51
N LYS A 173 -1.18 -24.76 3.58
CA LYS A 173 -1.99 -24.78 2.35
C LYS A 173 -3.49 -24.89 2.61
N SER A 174 -3.88 -25.49 3.73
CA SER A 174 -5.29 -25.59 4.10
C SER A 174 -5.88 -24.25 4.54
N PHE A 175 -5.05 -23.26 4.90
CA PHE A 175 -5.48 -21.88 5.05
C PHE A 175 -5.56 -21.21 3.68
N THR A 176 -6.76 -21.20 3.12
CA THR A 176 -7.01 -20.85 1.71
C THR A 176 -7.29 -19.36 1.48
N GLN A 177 -6.91 -18.50 2.43
CA GLN A 177 -7.19 -17.08 2.33
C GLN A 177 -6.43 -16.44 1.17
N VAL A 178 -7.18 -15.76 0.29
CA VAL A 178 -6.63 -14.80 -0.66
C VAL A 178 -6.65 -13.42 -0.02
N PHE A 179 -5.48 -12.85 0.26
CA PHE A 179 -5.35 -11.52 0.87
C PHE A 179 -5.60 -10.40 -0.13
N SER A 180 -5.23 -10.61 -1.39
CA SER A 180 -5.55 -9.72 -2.49
C SER A 180 -5.43 -10.48 -3.82
N THR A 181 -6.17 -10.01 -4.82
CA THR A 181 -6.00 -10.42 -6.22
C THR A 181 -5.68 -9.20 -7.07
N ILE A 182 -4.67 -9.35 -7.93
CA ILE A 182 -4.07 -8.27 -8.70
C ILE A 182 -4.00 -8.71 -10.16
N LEU A 183 -4.45 -7.86 -11.07
CA LEU A 183 -4.30 -8.08 -12.50
C LEU A 183 -3.09 -7.31 -13.03
N LEU A 184 -1.99 -8.03 -13.22
CA LEU A 184 -0.74 -7.44 -13.69
C LEU A 184 -0.73 -7.31 -15.21
N ASN A 185 -0.17 -6.22 -15.73
CA ASN A 185 0.00 -5.97 -17.15
C ASN A 185 -1.32 -6.01 -17.95
N SER A 186 -2.44 -5.65 -17.32
CA SER A 186 -3.71 -5.45 -18.00
C SER A 186 -3.67 -4.20 -18.88
N GLN A 187 -4.36 -4.24 -20.00
CA GLN A 187 -4.58 -3.05 -20.82
C GLN A 187 -5.81 -2.30 -20.29
N ALA A 188 -5.69 -1.00 -20.01
CA ALA A 188 -6.84 -0.17 -19.64
C ALA A 188 -7.78 0.01 -20.84
N ASP A 189 -9.09 0.02 -20.60
CA ASP A 189 -10.09 0.26 -21.67
C ASP A 189 -9.99 1.68 -22.24
N THR A 190 -9.58 2.62 -21.39
CA THR A 190 -9.26 3.99 -21.77
C THR A 190 -7.75 4.20 -21.61
N GLY A 191 -7.04 4.45 -22.71
CA GLY A 191 -5.58 4.59 -22.71
C GLY A 191 -5.05 5.64 -21.73
N SER A 192 -5.81 6.70 -21.45
CA SER A 192 -5.48 7.74 -20.46
C SER A 192 -5.36 7.23 -19.02
N PHE A 193 -5.78 5.99 -18.73
CA PHE A 193 -5.64 5.35 -17.42
C PHE A 193 -4.73 4.12 -17.45
N GLN A 194 -3.97 3.90 -18.53
CA GLN A 194 -2.99 2.81 -18.56
C GLN A 194 -1.94 2.95 -17.46
N TRP A 195 -1.61 4.19 -17.09
CA TRP A 195 -0.57 4.56 -16.15
C TRP A 195 -0.84 4.15 -14.69
N ILE A 196 -2.09 3.79 -14.35
CA ILE A 196 -2.47 3.25 -13.02
C ILE A 196 -2.55 1.72 -13.01
N LYS A 197 -2.41 1.04 -14.15
CA LYS A 197 -2.44 -0.43 -14.20
C LYS A 197 -1.11 -1.00 -13.68
N PRO A 198 -1.14 -1.92 -12.70
CA PRO A 198 0.08 -2.46 -12.11
C PRO A 198 0.81 -3.35 -13.12
N THR A 199 2.11 -3.15 -13.25
CA THR A 199 3.00 -4.01 -14.03
C THR A 199 3.74 -4.98 -13.14
N GLU A 200 3.96 -4.59 -11.89
CA GLU A 200 4.53 -5.41 -10.83
C GLU A 200 3.86 -5.07 -9.50
N ALA A 201 3.76 -6.04 -8.60
CA ALA A 201 3.17 -5.84 -7.29
C ALA A 201 3.91 -6.62 -6.19
N SER A 202 3.76 -6.11 -4.97
CA SER A 202 4.20 -6.72 -3.72
C SER A 202 3.17 -6.44 -2.63
N TYR A 203 3.51 -6.75 -1.39
CA TYR A 203 2.72 -6.38 -0.22
C TYR A 203 3.63 -5.89 0.89
N ALA A 204 3.06 -5.14 1.83
CA ALA A 204 3.66 -4.89 3.11
C ALA A 204 2.59 -4.80 4.19
N VAL A 205 3.02 -5.04 5.42
CA VAL A 205 2.27 -4.71 6.61
C VAL A 205 3.03 -3.72 7.48
N GLY A 206 2.32 -2.97 8.30
CA GLY A 206 2.94 -1.98 9.18
C GLY A 206 2.04 -1.61 10.34
N GLU A 207 2.67 -1.17 11.43
CA GLU A 207 2.02 -0.80 12.67
C GLU A 207 2.64 0.49 13.21
N LEU A 208 1.88 1.22 14.03
CA LEU A 208 2.47 2.27 14.88
C LEU A 208 3.39 1.66 15.93
N GLU A 209 4.08 2.49 16.70
CA GLU A 209 4.80 2.04 17.90
C GLU A 209 3.89 1.16 18.76
N ARG A 210 4.44 0.05 19.30
CA ARG A 210 3.68 -1.03 19.96
C ARG A 210 2.65 -0.58 21.00
N LYS A 211 2.92 0.51 21.72
CA LYS A 211 1.99 1.08 22.73
C LYS A 211 0.74 1.75 22.13
N TYR A 212 0.75 2.07 20.84
CA TYR A 212 -0.34 2.73 20.11
C TYR A 212 -0.92 1.86 18.99
N ALA A 213 -0.26 0.74 18.65
CA ALA A 213 -0.72 -0.20 17.65
C ALA A 213 -2.02 -0.89 18.08
N THR A 214 -2.99 -0.92 17.17
CA THR A 214 -4.28 -1.59 17.30
C THR A 214 -4.64 -2.23 15.97
N LEU A 215 -5.55 -3.21 15.96
CA LEU A 215 -5.97 -3.83 14.70
C LEU A 215 -6.65 -2.83 13.74
N ASP A 216 -7.19 -1.72 14.25
CA ASP A 216 -7.87 -0.71 13.44
C ASP A 216 -6.89 0.27 12.77
N ASN A 217 -5.70 0.48 13.34
CA ASN A 217 -4.69 1.38 12.77
C ASN A 217 -3.46 0.65 12.18
N SER A 218 -3.33 -0.66 12.37
CA SER A 218 -2.33 -1.47 11.67
C SER A 218 -2.77 -1.77 10.23
N VAL A 219 -1.82 -1.72 9.31
CA VAL A 219 -2.05 -1.68 7.87
C VAL A 219 -1.64 -2.99 7.21
N PHE A 220 -2.52 -3.51 6.34
CA PHE A 220 -2.15 -4.43 5.27
C PHE A 220 -2.24 -3.68 3.93
N ALA A 221 -1.17 -3.70 3.14
CA ALA A 221 -1.07 -2.94 1.91
C ALA A 221 -0.57 -3.80 0.74
N VAL A 222 -1.20 -3.61 -0.42
CA VAL A 222 -0.72 -4.05 -1.72
C VAL A 222 0.04 -2.89 -2.35
N LEU A 223 1.29 -3.14 -2.73
CA LEU A 223 2.20 -2.16 -3.30
C LEU A 223 2.34 -2.44 -4.79
N ALA A 224 2.29 -1.43 -5.65
CA ALA A 224 2.43 -1.65 -7.09
C ALA A 224 3.28 -0.59 -7.79
N GLN A 225 4.07 -1.05 -8.75
CA GLN A 225 4.70 -0.24 -9.79
C GLN A 225 3.87 -0.29 -11.06
N THR A 226 3.88 0.79 -11.82
CA THR A 226 3.18 0.88 -13.10
C THR A 226 4.14 1.24 -14.23
N GLU A 227 3.74 0.98 -15.48
CA GLU A 227 4.52 1.31 -16.68
C GLU A 227 5.90 0.63 -16.74
N GLY A 228 6.05 -0.57 -16.15
CA GLY A 228 7.27 -1.37 -16.26
C GLY A 228 8.45 -0.82 -15.47
N ARG A 229 8.18 0.00 -14.45
CA ARG A 229 9.23 0.58 -13.60
C ARG A 229 9.84 -0.45 -12.65
N ASN A 230 11.13 -0.26 -12.41
CA ASN A 230 11.97 -1.24 -11.72
C ASN A 230 11.71 -1.26 -10.20
N THR A 231 11.46 -2.45 -9.66
CA THR A 231 11.24 -2.72 -8.24
C THR A 231 12.47 -3.21 -7.48
N SER A 232 13.60 -3.48 -8.15
CA SER A 232 14.71 -4.25 -7.57
C SER A 232 15.39 -3.61 -6.35
N LYS A 233 15.14 -2.32 -6.11
CA LYS A 233 15.66 -1.55 -4.96
C LYS A 233 14.56 -1.16 -3.96
N LEU A 234 13.31 -1.53 -4.20
CA LEU A 234 12.19 -1.16 -3.35
C LEU A 234 12.04 -2.15 -2.21
N GLY A 235 11.90 -1.61 -1.01
CA GLY A 235 11.55 -2.40 0.17
C GLY A 235 10.05 -2.67 0.23
N GLN A 236 9.69 -3.77 0.90
CA GLN A 236 8.32 -4.00 1.36
C GLN A 236 8.09 -3.17 2.61
N GLN A 237 7.65 -1.92 2.42
CA GLN A 237 7.37 -0.97 3.49
C GLN A 237 6.13 -0.17 3.16
N VAL A 238 5.37 0.19 4.18
CA VAL A 238 4.19 1.03 4.07
C VAL A 238 4.21 2.07 5.18
N ASP A 239 3.89 3.31 4.84
CA ASP A 239 3.65 4.35 5.83
C ASP A 239 2.27 4.14 6.44
N VAL A 240 2.24 3.84 7.74
CA VAL A 240 1.00 3.47 8.46
C VAL A 240 0.00 4.61 8.57
N ARG A 241 0.46 5.85 8.41
CA ARG A 241 -0.38 7.06 8.36
C ARG A 241 -1.28 7.11 7.12
N ILE A 242 -1.11 6.19 6.16
CA ILE A 242 -2.00 6.05 5.01
C ILE A 242 -3.47 5.82 5.41
N LEU A 243 -3.73 5.33 6.62
CA LEU A 243 -5.07 5.15 7.16
C LEU A 243 -5.51 6.27 8.14
N ASP A 244 -4.71 7.31 8.33
CA ASP A 244 -5.07 8.45 9.18
C ASP A 244 -6.13 9.31 8.49
N ASP A 245 -6.99 9.95 9.30
CA ASP A 245 -7.99 10.95 8.89
C ASP A 245 -8.93 10.52 7.74
N LEU A 246 -9.16 9.21 7.60
CA LEU A 246 -10.08 8.71 6.59
C LEU A 246 -11.52 9.16 6.87
N PRO A 247 -12.30 9.48 5.83
CA PRO A 247 -13.73 9.72 5.97
C PRO A 247 -14.41 8.55 6.69
N LYS A 248 -15.45 8.88 7.47
CA LYS A 248 -16.26 7.87 8.16
C LYS A 248 -16.74 6.81 7.16
N ASP A 249 -16.76 5.55 7.59
CA ASP A 249 -17.17 4.38 6.80
C ASP A 249 -16.24 4.00 5.64
N THR A 250 -15.10 4.69 5.46
CA THR A 250 -14.06 4.27 4.51
C THR A 250 -13.55 2.88 4.87
N ASN A 251 -13.57 1.95 3.91
CA ASN A 251 -13.10 0.58 4.09
C ASN A 251 -11.68 0.36 3.55
N SER A 252 -11.19 1.16 2.62
CA SER A 252 -9.85 1.03 2.03
C SER A 252 -9.33 2.37 1.53
N VAL A 253 -8.03 2.43 1.26
CA VAL A 253 -7.36 3.58 0.64
C VAL A 253 -6.66 3.13 -0.63
N PHE A 254 -6.81 3.90 -1.70
CA PHE A 254 -5.95 3.79 -2.89
C PHE A 254 -5.15 5.08 -3.02
N ALA A 255 -3.84 5.00 -2.80
CA ALA A 255 -2.93 6.13 -2.86
C ALA A 255 -2.08 6.07 -4.13
N ILE A 256 -1.78 7.25 -4.68
CA ILE A 256 -0.93 7.46 -5.85
C ILE A 256 0.24 8.34 -5.40
N SER A 257 1.46 8.00 -5.82
CA SER A 257 2.64 8.75 -5.40
C SER A 257 2.63 10.17 -5.99
N GLY A 258 3.23 11.13 -5.27
CA GLY A 258 3.32 12.52 -5.75
C GLY A 258 3.99 12.62 -7.12
N ALA A 259 5.02 11.81 -7.38
CA ALA A 259 5.70 11.76 -8.67
C ALA A 259 4.75 11.33 -9.80
N ARG A 260 3.90 10.32 -9.57
CA ARG A 260 2.88 9.91 -10.53
C ARG A 260 1.81 10.96 -10.74
N PHE A 261 1.34 11.55 -9.65
CA PHE A 261 0.35 12.62 -9.70
C PHE A 261 0.86 13.81 -10.53
N ILE A 262 2.11 14.20 -10.35
CA ILE A 262 2.73 15.30 -11.09
C ILE A 262 2.85 14.97 -12.57
N ASP A 263 3.38 13.80 -12.90
CA ASP A 263 3.60 13.37 -14.29
C ASP A 263 2.28 13.20 -15.07
N GLN A 264 1.27 12.61 -14.43
CA GLN A 264 0.07 12.13 -15.11
C GLN A 264 -1.13 13.08 -15.00
N LEU A 265 -1.11 14.05 -14.07
CA LEU A 265 -2.20 15.01 -13.87
C LEU A 265 -1.72 16.46 -13.94
N VAL A 266 -0.67 16.82 -13.19
CA VAL A 266 -0.23 18.22 -13.09
C VAL A 266 0.48 18.69 -14.35
N LEU A 267 1.38 17.90 -14.94
CA LEU A 267 2.06 18.25 -16.19
C LEU A 267 1.07 18.43 -17.37
N PRO A 268 0.09 17.53 -17.60
CA PRO A 268 -0.97 17.78 -18.57
C PRO A 268 -1.76 19.07 -18.27
N GLY A 269 -2.03 19.37 -17.00
CA GLY A 269 -2.64 20.63 -16.57
C GLY A 269 -1.80 21.86 -16.94
N ALA A 270 -0.50 21.83 -16.67
CA ALA A 270 0.44 22.89 -17.05
C ALA A 270 0.47 23.13 -18.56
N VAL A 271 0.45 22.05 -19.36
CA VAL A 271 0.34 22.14 -20.82
C VAL A 271 -0.99 22.79 -21.23
N GLY A 272 -2.09 22.42 -20.57
CA GLY A 272 -3.42 22.99 -20.84
C GLY A 272 -3.56 24.47 -20.50
N ILE A 273 -2.80 24.97 -19.51
CA ILE A 273 -2.80 26.39 -19.13
C ILE A 273 -2.07 27.26 -20.16
N MET A 274 -1.04 26.73 -20.82
CA MET A 274 -0.18 27.48 -21.73
C MET A 274 -0.57 27.27 -23.18
N THR A 275 -0.98 28.35 -23.84
CA THR A 275 -1.43 28.36 -25.24
C THR A 275 -0.37 27.79 -26.18
N GLY A 276 -0.72 26.73 -26.91
CA GLY A 276 0.15 26.11 -27.92
C GLY A 276 1.37 25.36 -27.36
N SER A 277 1.43 25.16 -26.05
CA SER A 277 2.53 24.44 -25.42
C SER A 277 2.42 22.93 -25.58
N LYS A 278 3.52 22.23 -25.31
CA LYS A 278 3.59 20.76 -25.27
C LYS A 278 4.41 20.30 -24.07
N ALA A 279 4.24 19.05 -23.65
CA ALA A 279 4.93 18.50 -22.48
C ALA A 279 6.47 18.68 -22.53
N SER A 280 7.08 18.59 -23.71
CA SER A 280 8.53 18.80 -23.87
C SER A 280 9.02 20.20 -23.49
N ASP A 281 8.11 21.18 -23.43
CA ASP A 281 8.42 22.57 -23.07
C ASP A 281 8.56 22.75 -21.55
N PHE A 282 8.24 21.72 -20.77
CA PHE A 282 8.31 21.70 -19.32
C PHE A 282 9.31 20.66 -18.79
N SER A 283 9.78 20.87 -17.57
CA SER A 283 10.54 19.89 -16.79
C SER A 283 9.87 19.66 -15.44
N VAL A 284 10.00 18.43 -14.96
CA VAL A 284 9.69 18.07 -13.58
C VAL A 284 10.97 18.21 -12.75
N ASP A 285 10.86 18.71 -11.52
CA ASP A 285 11.99 18.84 -10.60
C ASP A 285 12.53 17.47 -10.13
N TYR A 286 13.70 17.48 -9.48
CA TYR A 286 14.35 16.26 -9.03
C TYR A 286 13.57 15.49 -7.95
N LYS A 287 12.66 16.16 -7.24
CA LYS A 287 11.78 15.54 -6.23
C LYS A 287 10.53 14.94 -6.86
N GLY A 288 10.23 15.25 -8.12
CA GLY A 288 9.00 14.82 -8.77
C GLY A 288 7.76 15.56 -8.27
N LEU A 289 7.89 16.74 -7.67
CA LEU A 289 6.80 17.47 -6.99
C LEU A 289 6.47 18.83 -7.62
N SER A 290 7.19 19.23 -8.66
CA SER A 290 6.97 20.51 -9.34
C SER A 290 7.21 20.41 -10.85
N VAL A 291 6.41 21.14 -11.62
CA VAL A 291 6.56 21.37 -13.06
C VAL A 291 6.99 22.82 -13.29
N THR A 292 7.94 23.06 -14.18
CA THR A 292 8.36 24.41 -14.61
C THR A 292 8.66 24.46 -16.11
N ASN A 293 8.51 25.63 -16.74
CA ASN A 293 8.76 25.81 -18.17
C ASN A 293 10.26 25.99 -18.49
N LYS A 294 10.78 25.21 -19.44
CA LYS A 294 12.20 25.25 -19.87
C LYS A 294 12.49 26.28 -20.97
N LYS A 295 11.43 26.87 -21.52
CA LYS A 295 11.51 27.90 -22.57
C LYS A 295 10.40 28.92 -22.34
N GLU A 296 10.46 30.04 -23.02
CA GLU A 296 9.36 30.99 -23.02
C GLU A 296 8.08 30.33 -23.57
N VAL A 297 6.96 30.59 -22.88
CA VAL A 297 5.65 30.06 -23.24
C VAL A 297 4.62 31.19 -23.27
N THR A 298 3.59 31.04 -24.10
CA THR A 298 2.45 31.96 -24.10
C THR A 298 1.42 31.46 -23.10
N TRP A 299 1.07 32.30 -22.11
CA TRP A 299 0.03 31.96 -21.16
C TRP A 299 -1.34 32.06 -21.84
N ARG A 300 -1.76 33.28 -22.17
CA ARG A 300 -3.05 33.54 -22.81
C ARG A 300 -3.04 34.87 -23.57
N LYS A 301 -4.05 35.03 -24.42
CA LYS A 301 -4.39 36.33 -25.01
C LYS A 301 -5.28 37.10 -24.05
N VAL A 302 -4.98 38.39 -23.86
CA VAL A 302 -5.83 39.31 -23.10
C VAL A 302 -6.10 40.55 -23.93
N THR A 303 -7.30 41.10 -23.82
CA THR A 303 -7.64 42.40 -24.38
C THR A 303 -7.41 43.45 -23.31
N LEU A 304 -6.56 44.43 -23.61
CA LEU A 304 -6.31 45.56 -22.74
C LEU A 304 -7.53 46.49 -22.71
N ASP A 305 -7.65 47.29 -21.65
CA ASP A 305 -8.75 48.25 -21.48
C ASP A 305 -8.80 49.26 -22.64
N ASP A 306 -10.00 49.74 -22.98
CA ASP A 306 -10.20 50.72 -24.05
C ASP A 306 -9.43 52.04 -23.78
N SER A 307 -9.21 52.38 -22.51
CA SER A 307 -8.39 53.54 -22.10
C SER A 307 -6.91 53.43 -22.50
N VAL A 308 -6.43 52.23 -22.81
CA VAL A 308 -5.08 51.97 -23.36
C VAL A 308 -5.14 51.41 -24.80
N GLY A 309 -6.28 51.57 -25.47
CA GLY A 309 -6.45 51.32 -26.90
C GLY A 309 -7.09 49.99 -27.28
N GLY A 310 -7.61 49.19 -26.33
CA GLY A 310 -8.44 48.02 -26.64
C GLY A 310 -7.71 46.87 -27.35
N TYR A 311 -6.37 46.87 -27.34
CA TYR A 311 -5.58 45.90 -28.10
C TYR A 311 -5.57 44.52 -27.46
N THR A 312 -5.58 43.46 -28.29
CA THR A 312 -5.30 42.10 -27.83
C THR A 312 -3.79 41.85 -27.83
N VAL A 313 -3.25 41.46 -26.68
CA VAL A 313 -1.83 41.12 -26.48
C VAL A 313 -1.68 39.68 -26.01
N GLU A 314 -0.54 39.08 -26.31
CA GLU A 314 -0.14 37.76 -25.80
C GLU A 314 0.70 37.93 -24.53
N LEU A 315 0.22 37.38 -23.41
CA LEU A 315 1.01 37.31 -22.19
C LEU A 315 2.02 36.17 -22.32
N LYS A 316 3.30 36.53 -22.26
CA LYS A 316 4.44 35.60 -22.33
C LYS A 316 5.02 35.39 -20.95
N VAL A 317 5.45 34.16 -20.69
CA VAL A 317 6.09 33.76 -19.45
C VAL A 317 7.52 33.34 -19.78
N PRO A 318 8.54 34.01 -19.20
CA PRO A 318 9.94 33.72 -19.52
C PRO A 318 10.34 32.33 -19.03
N VAL A 319 11.50 31.84 -19.44
CA VAL A 319 12.07 30.58 -18.93
C VAL A 319 12.07 30.58 -17.40
N ASN A 320 11.62 29.47 -16.78
CA ASN A 320 11.42 29.31 -15.34
C ASN A 320 10.42 30.30 -14.69
N GLY A 321 9.71 31.10 -15.49
CA GLY A 321 8.71 32.06 -15.00
C GLY A 321 7.36 31.43 -14.68
N PHE A 322 7.17 30.14 -14.96
CA PHE A 322 5.99 29.37 -14.57
C PHE A 322 6.38 28.22 -13.65
N ARG A 323 5.61 28.02 -12.59
CA ARG A 323 5.71 26.85 -11.72
C ARG A 323 4.34 26.36 -11.30
N MET A 324 4.15 25.05 -11.35
CA MET A 324 3.01 24.37 -10.75
C MET A 324 3.55 23.27 -9.83
N SER A 325 3.23 23.32 -8.54
CA SER A 325 3.84 22.41 -7.54
C SER A 325 2.82 21.85 -6.56
N LEU A 326 3.05 20.63 -6.09
CA LEU A 326 2.28 20.04 -5.01
C LEU A 326 2.93 20.44 -3.68
N GLN A 327 2.20 21.16 -2.84
CA GLN A 327 2.63 21.57 -1.50
C GLN A 327 1.63 21.06 -0.48
N GLY A 328 1.99 19.98 0.21
CA GLY A 328 1.04 19.28 1.09
C GLY A 328 -0.17 18.78 0.30
N ASP A 329 -1.34 19.34 0.59
CA ASP A 329 -2.64 19.00 0.00
C ASP A 329 -3.13 20.02 -1.06
N ILE A 330 -2.33 21.04 -1.37
CA ILE A 330 -2.67 22.06 -2.39
C ILE A 330 -1.75 21.99 -3.60
N ILE A 331 -2.30 22.39 -4.75
CA ILE A 331 -1.51 22.69 -5.94
C ILE A 331 -1.27 24.20 -5.97
N GLU A 332 -0.02 24.62 -5.81
CA GLU A 332 0.39 26.01 -5.96
C GLU A 332 0.74 26.32 -7.42
N LEU A 333 0.24 27.47 -7.90
CA LEU A 333 0.49 28.00 -9.22
C LEU A 333 1.21 29.34 -9.11
N GLU A 334 2.40 29.45 -9.69
CA GLU A 334 3.24 30.65 -9.62
C GLU A 334 3.57 31.15 -11.03
N PHE A 335 3.47 32.47 -11.22
CA PHE A 335 3.89 33.18 -12.41
C PHE A 335 4.83 34.32 -12.01
N THR A 336 6.02 34.34 -12.62
CA THR A 336 7.07 35.31 -12.34
C THR A 336 7.58 35.92 -13.64
N GLY A 337 7.64 37.25 -13.69
CA GLY A 337 8.18 37.98 -14.84
C GLY A 337 7.31 37.90 -16.10
N VAL A 338 6.00 37.69 -15.94
CA VAL A 338 5.05 37.70 -17.07
C VAL A 338 5.14 39.04 -17.79
N TRP A 339 5.21 39.01 -19.11
CA TRP A 339 5.42 40.19 -19.92
C TRP A 339 4.58 40.18 -21.20
N PHE A 340 4.40 41.35 -21.81
CA PHE A 340 3.80 41.46 -23.14
C PHE A 340 4.44 42.61 -23.93
N ASP A 341 4.34 42.52 -25.26
CA ASP A 341 4.73 43.57 -26.18
C ASP A 341 3.63 44.65 -26.22
N ALA A 342 3.94 45.85 -25.74
CA ALA A 342 3.00 46.96 -25.72
C ALA A 342 2.77 47.51 -27.14
N PRO A 343 1.53 47.53 -27.64
CA PRO A 343 1.21 48.14 -28.91
C PRO A 343 1.62 49.62 -28.90
N GLN A 344 2.40 50.03 -29.90
CA GLN A 344 2.93 51.40 -30.07
C GLN A 344 4.07 51.84 -29.14
N TRP A 345 4.63 50.95 -28.31
CA TRP A 345 5.84 51.26 -27.54
C TRP A 345 7.08 51.24 -28.45
N GLN A 346 7.75 52.38 -28.61
CA GLN A 346 8.88 52.54 -29.56
C GLN A 346 10.27 52.46 -28.91
N LEU A 347 10.35 52.31 -27.58
CA LEU A 347 11.61 52.13 -26.87
C LEU A 347 11.93 50.65 -26.68
N PRO A 348 13.21 50.23 -26.63
CA PRO A 348 13.57 48.85 -26.31
C PRO A 348 12.98 48.41 -24.96
N GLY A 349 12.38 47.22 -24.90
CA GLY A 349 11.88 46.62 -23.66
C GLY A 349 10.45 46.08 -23.75
N HIS A 350 9.99 45.44 -22.67
CA HIS A 350 8.65 44.86 -22.54
C HIS A 350 7.97 45.36 -21.27
N LEU A 351 6.64 45.35 -21.23
CA LEU A 351 5.90 45.66 -20.01
C LEU A 351 5.77 44.40 -19.15
N LEU A 352 6.19 44.51 -17.89
CA LEU A 352 6.00 43.47 -16.88
C LEU A 352 4.59 43.58 -16.29
N VAL A 353 3.91 42.43 -16.21
CA VAL A 353 2.73 42.27 -15.37
C VAL A 353 3.25 42.12 -13.94
N LYS A 354 2.83 43.03 -13.05
CA LYS A 354 3.14 42.97 -11.62
C LYS A 354 2.05 42.23 -10.86
#